data_AF-A0A961L8M7-F1
#
_entry.id   AF-A0A961L8M7-F1
#
_cell.length_a   1.000
_cell.length_b   1.000
_cell.length_c   1.000
_cell.angle_alpha   90.00
_cell.angle_beta   90.00
_cell.angle_gamma   90.00
#
_symmetry.space_group_name_H-M   'P 1'
#
loop_
_entity.id
_entity.type
_entity.pdbx_description
1 polymer ?
#
loop_
_entity_poly.entity_id
_entity_poly.type
_entity_poly.pdbx_seq_one_letter_code
_entity_poly.pdbx_strand_id
1 'polypeptide(L)' 'MAIDKDTARRVAHLARIEVAETDLDPLAAELSAILGFMEQLAEVDVAGV' A
#
# COMPACT_ATOMS: atom_id res chain seq x y z
N MET A 1 -9.50 0.23 0.36
CA MET A 1 -9.02 1.50 -0.26
C MET A 1 -8.15 1.17 -1.48
N ALA A 2 -8.11 1.98 -2.55
CA ALA A 2 -7.25 1.72 -3.72
C ALA A 2 -6.05 2.69 -3.77
N ILE A 3 -4.84 2.15 -3.92
CA ILE A 3 -3.60 2.91 -4.15
C ILE A 3 -3.42 3.10 -5.65
N ASP A 4 -3.07 4.32 -6.05
CA ASP A 4 -2.72 4.66 -7.43
C ASP A 4 -1.20 4.54 -7.69
N LYS A 5 -0.85 4.60 -8.97
CA LYS A 5 0.52 4.51 -9.47
C LYS A 5 1.44 5.57 -8.85
N ASP A 6 0.92 6.79 -8.66
CA ASP A 6 1.69 7.90 -8.11
C ASP A 6 2.01 7.71 -6.62
N THR A 7 1.06 7.16 -5.87
CA THR A 7 1.24 6.79 -4.47
C THR A 7 2.22 5.63 -4.35
N ALA A 8 2.12 4.59 -5.19
CA ALA A 8 3.08 3.50 -5.22
C ALA A 8 4.52 3.99 -5.51
N ARG A 9 4.68 4.90 -6.47
CA ARG A 9 5.98 5.54 -6.77
C ARG A 9 6.52 6.32 -5.58
N ARG A 10 5.65 7.08 -4.89
CA ARG A 10 6.03 7.86 -3.71
C ARG A 10 6.49 6.95 -2.56
N VAL A 11 5.79 5.85 -2.31
CA VAL A 11 6.16 4.87 -1.27
C VAL A 11 7.49 4.19 -1.61
N ALA A 12 7.68 3.76 -2.86
CA ALA A 12 8.94 3.17 -3.32
C ALA A 12 10.12 4.14 -3.14
N HIS A 13 9.92 5.42 -3.47
CA HIS A 13 10.91 6.46 -3.26
C HIS A 13 11.26 6.66 -1.77
N LEU A 14 10.25 6.68 -0.89
CA LEU A 14 10.46 6.78 0.57
C LEU A 14 11.24 5.57 1.12
N ALA A 15 11.01 4.38 0.56
CA ALA A 15 11.73 3.16 0.89
C ALA A 15 13.13 3.07 0.27
N ARG A 16 13.53 4.05 -0.57
CA ARG A 16 14.78 4.05 -1.35
C ARG A 16 14.91 2.82 -2.26
N ILE A 17 13.78 2.36 -2.80
CA ILE A 17 13.70 1.25 -3.75
C ILE A 17 13.42 1.85 -5.12
N GLU A 18 14.31 1.58 -6.08
CA GLU A 18 14.09 1.92 -7.47
C GLU A 18 13.12 0.90 -8.08
N VAL A 19 12.05 1.40 -8.70
CA VAL A 19 11.01 0.59 -9.33
C VAL A 19 10.84 1.08 -10.75
N ALA A 20 10.86 0.16 -11.72
CA ALA A 20 10.64 0.51 -13.12
C ALA A 20 9.20 0.99 -13.34
N GLU A 21 9.00 1.90 -14.30
CA GLU A 21 7.67 2.46 -14.60
C GLU A 21 6.62 1.39 -14.99
N THR A 22 7.07 0.27 -15.55
CA THR A 22 6.23 -0.88 -15.92
C THR A 22 5.74 -1.67 -14.71
N ASP A 23 6.46 -1.58 -13.60
CA ASP A 23 6.22 -2.38 -12.40
C ASP A 23 5.39 -1.61 -11.36
N LEU A 24 5.16 -0.31 -11.58
CA LEU A 24 4.40 0.54 -10.66
C LEU A 24 2.91 0.19 -10.62
N ASP A 25 2.30 -0.18 -11.75
CA ASP A 25 0.89 -0.59 -11.80
C ASP A 25 0.63 -1.91 -11.06
N PRO A 26 1.39 -3.00 -11.29
CA PRO A 26 1.24 -4.22 -10.49
C PRO A 26 1.58 -3.98 -9.01
N LEU A 27 2.60 -3.18 -8.71
CA LEU A 27 2.95 -2.81 -7.33
C LEU A 27 1.79 -2.08 -6.63
N ALA A 28 1.13 -1.14 -7.30
CA ALA A 28 -0.03 -0.43 -6.75
C ALA A 28 -1.20 -1.39 -6.46
N ALA A 29 -1.42 -2.38 -7.33
CA ALA A 29 -2.44 -3.42 -7.13
C ALA A 29 -2.13 -4.31 -5.92
N GLU A 30 -0.88 -4.78 -5.79
CA GLU A 30 -0.42 -5.57 -4.65
C GLU A 30 -0.55 -4.81 -3.32
N LEU A 31 -0.11 -3.55 -3.29
CA LEU A 31 -0.23 -2.69 -2.11
C LEU A 31 -1.69 -2.44 -1.73
N SER A 32 -2.58 -2.27 -2.71
CA SER A 32 -4.03 -2.14 -2.48
C SER A 32 -4.62 -3.41 -1.85
N ALA A 33 -4.19 -4.58 -2.30
CA ALA A 33 -4.65 -5.86 -1.74
C ALA A 33 -4.19 -6.04 -0.28
N ILE A 34 -2.95 -5.67 0.04
CA ILE A 34 -2.42 -5.72 1.41
C ILE A 34 -3.20 -4.78 2.32
N LEU A 35 -3.49 -3.55 1.87
CA LEU A 35 -4.32 -2.62 2.65
C LEU A 35 -5.74 -3.14 2.85
N GLY A 36 -6.33 -3.77 1.84
CA GLY A 36 -7.63 -4.42 1.97
C GLY A 36 -7.63 -5.55 3.02
N PHE A 37 -6.54 -6.30 3.13
CA PHE A 37 -6.38 -7.27 4.21
C PHE A 37 -6.27 -6.58 5.59
N MET A 38 -5.53 -5.47 5.69
CA MET A 38 -5.41 -4.71 6.94
C MET A 38 -6.73 -4.11 7.43
N GLU A 39 -7.68 -3.81 6.53
CA GLU A 39 -9.01 -3.30 6.93
C GLU A 39 -9.74 -4.27 7.87
N GLN A 40 -9.47 -5.58 7.80
CA GLN A 40 -10.03 -6.56 8.74
C GLN A 40 -9.53 -6.35 10.18
N LEU A 41 -8.33 -5.79 10.35
CA LEU A 41 -7.77 -5.49 11.68
C LEU A 41 -8.43 -4.26 12.32
N ALA A 42 -9.10 -3.41 11.53
CA ALA A 42 -9.79 -2.23 12.03
C ALA A 42 -11.03 -2.57 12.87
N GLU A 43 -11.52 -3.81 12.81
CA GLU A 43 -12.63 -4.31 13.63
C GLU A 43 -12.22 -4.57 15.09
N VAL A 44 -10.92 -4.59 15.38
CA VAL A 44 -10.40 -4.85 16.72
C VAL A 44 -10.47 -3.57 17.56
N ASP A 45 -11.17 -3.63 18.68
CA ASP A 45 -11.21 -2.54 19.67
C ASP A 45 -9.85 -2.42 20.38
N VAL A 46 -9.27 -1.23 20.30
CA VAL A 46 -8.00 -0.86 20.93
C VAL A 46 -8.18 0.17 22.05
N ALA A 47 -9.42 0.37 22.52
CA ALA A 47 -9.70 1.30 23.61
C ALA A 47 -8.95 0.93 24.90
N GLY A 48 -8.07 1.83 25.35
CA GLY A 48 -7.35 1.68 26.62
C GLY A 48 -6.03 0.90 26.55
N VAL A 49 -5.57 0.55 25.34
CA VAL A 49 -4.15 0.26 25.04
C VAL A 49 -3.41 1.57 24.76
#